data_AF-A0A3D4WBQ5-F1
#
_entry.id   AF-A0A3D4WBQ5-F1
#
_cell.length_a   1.000
_cell.length_b   1.000
_cell.length_c   1.000
_cell.angle_alpha   90.00
_cell.angle_beta   90.00
_cell.angle_gamma   90.00
#
_symmetry.space_group_name_H-M   'P 1'
#
loop_
_entity.id
_entity.type
_entity.pdbx_description
1 polymer ?
#
loop_
_entity_poly.entity_id
_entity_poly.type
_entity_poly.pdbx_seq_one_letter_code
_entity_poly.pdbx_strand_id
1 'polypeptide(L)'
;MDTDPEVARDMVLAIIDFCNLKIRKIHRDKYAEVVSSMGRTLQEKKAQLDSVEKALADLRQNYELIDYEAQAREITRGFLRTVDGSNSTNINMKDVLRLKENFENKAGQMAILTQRRNDILRIYSEFELVYDRAVYDADKVFTFTNVVTPPVIADKKSSPVRWLIVLYSVAAALFFSIVVISVIENKRINQEMKDLINA
;
A
#
# COMPACT_ATOMS: atom_id res chain seq x y z
N MET A 1 -36.86 -5.84 -8.70
CA MET A 1 -37.30 -4.61 -8.00
C MET A 1 -37.56 -5.02 -6.58
N ASP A 2 -36.81 -4.48 -5.63
CA ASP A 2 -37.17 -4.65 -4.23
C ASP A 2 -38.54 -4.02 -4.00
N THR A 3 -39.39 -4.79 -3.31
CA THR A 3 -40.81 -4.46 -3.17
C THR A 3 -41.02 -3.38 -2.11
N ASP A 4 -40.07 -3.28 -1.19
CA ASP A 4 -40.05 -2.36 -0.06
C ASP A 4 -38.93 -1.32 -0.25
N PRO A 5 -39.25 -0.01 -0.29
CA PRO A 5 -38.24 1.05 -0.41
C PRO A 5 -37.30 1.12 0.80
N GLU A 6 -37.68 0.63 1.98
CA GLU A 6 -36.80 0.53 3.14
C GLU A 6 -35.71 -0.52 2.93
N VAL A 7 -36.11 -1.70 2.46
CA VAL A 7 -35.17 -2.80 2.11
C VAL A 7 -34.18 -2.34 1.04
N ALA A 8 -34.64 -1.61 0.03
CA ALA A 8 -33.77 -1.09 -1.02
C ALA A 8 -32.69 -0.13 -0.47
N ARG A 9 -33.06 0.78 0.43
CA ARG A 9 -32.10 1.68 1.12
C ARG A 9 -31.11 0.86 1.96
N ASP A 10 -31.62 -0.09 2.74
CA ASP A 10 -30.81 -0.89 3.66
C ASP A 10 -29.83 -1.78 2.91
N MET A 11 -30.20 -2.26 1.72
CA MET A 11 -29.28 -2.95 0.81
C MET A 11 -28.14 -2.04 0.35
N VAL A 12 -28.40 -0.78 0.00
CA VAL A 12 -27.34 0.16 -0.39
C VAL A 12 -26.40 0.45 0.79
N LEU A 13 -26.94 0.64 1.99
CA LEU A 13 -26.15 0.81 3.22
C LEU A 13 -25.26 -0.42 3.47
N ALA A 14 -25.84 -1.62 3.37
CA ALA A 14 -25.11 -2.88 3.53
C ALA A 14 -24.00 -3.05 2.47
N ILE A 15 -24.22 -2.60 1.23
CA ILE A 15 -23.19 -2.62 0.18
C ILE A 15 -22.04 -1.68 0.53
N ILE A 16 -22.32 -0.47 1.02
CA ILE A 16 -21.29 0.48 1.45
C ILE A 16 -20.46 -0.11 2.60
N ASP A 17 -21.12 -0.71 3.60
CA ASP A 17 -20.45 -1.37 4.72
C ASP A 17 -19.61 -2.56 4.26
N PHE A 18 -20.16 -3.40 3.38
CA PHE A 18 -19.43 -4.54 2.84
C PHE A 18 -18.21 -4.10 2.02
N CYS A 19 -18.32 -3.02 1.23
CA CYS A 19 -17.19 -2.43 0.52
C CYS A 19 -16.10 -1.97 1.50
N ASN A 20 -16.46 -1.25 2.57
CA ASN A 20 -15.51 -0.85 3.60
C ASN A 20 -14.80 -2.06 4.24
N LEU A 21 -15.56 -3.08 4.61
CA LEU A 21 -15.03 -4.30 5.23
C LEU A 21 -14.12 -5.07 4.27
N LYS A 22 -14.53 -5.20 3.00
CA LYS A 22 -13.77 -5.90 1.98
C LYS A 22 -12.46 -5.19 1.67
N ILE A 23 -12.48 -3.87 1.46
CA ILE A 23 -11.27 -3.08 1.21
C ILE A 23 -10.35 -3.17 2.43
N ARG A 24 -10.89 -3.00 3.65
CA ARG A 24 -10.11 -3.15 4.89
C ARG A 24 -9.42 -4.50 4.96
N LYS A 25 -10.15 -5.58 4.70
CA LYS A 25 -9.59 -6.95 4.71
C LYS A 25 -8.45 -7.09 3.70
N ILE A 26 -8.65 -6.65 2.46
CA ILE A 26 -7.63 -6.72 1.40
C ILE A 26 -6.37 -5.96 1.81
N HIS A 27 -6.51 -4.74 2.34
CA HIS A 27 -5.36 -3.97 2.82
C HIS A 27 -4.63 -4.69 3.95
N ARG A 28 -5.35 -5.21 4.96
CA ARG A 28 -4.74 -5.97 6.06
C ARG A 28 -3.96 -7.19 5.58
N ASP A 29 -4.57 -7.99 4.72
CA ASP A 29 -3.95 -9.17 4.14
C ASP A 29 -2.67 -8.76 3.40
N LYS A 30 -2.72 -7.66 2.63
CA LYS A 30 -1.57 -7.17 1.88
C LYS A 30 -0.45 -6.65 2.76
N TYR A 31 -0.77 -5.85 3.77
CA TYR A 31 0.26 -5.30 4.67
C TYR A 31 0.85 -6.38 5.58
N ALA A 32 0.10 -7.42 5.94
CA ALA A 32 0.62 -8.57 6.66
C ALA A 32 1.73 -9.30 5.87
N GLU A 33 1.59 -9.43 4.54
CA GLU A 33 2.67 -9.95 3.68
C GLU A 33 3.92 -9.06 3.73
N VAL A 34 3.73 -7.73 3.72
CA VAL A 34 4.85 -6.77 3.80
C VAL A 34 5.55 -6.86 5.15
N VAL A 35 4.79 -6.93 6.26
CA VAL A 35 5.32 -7.11 7.61
C VAL A 35 6.16 -8.39 7.70
N SER A 36 5.65 -9.51 7.18
CA SER A 36 6.38 -10.79 7.16
C SER A 36 7.66 -10.73 6.31
N SER A 37 7.59 -10.07 5.14
CA SER A 37 8.74 -9.89 4.26
C SER A 37 9.81 -9.00 4.89
N MET A 38 9.43 -7.81 5.36
CA MET A 38 10.36 -6.86 5.97
C MET A 38 10.93 -7.39 7.30
N GLY A 39 10.13 -8.10 8.09
CA GLY A 39 10.59 -8.74 9.33
C GLY A 39 11.72 -9.75 9.08
N ARG A 40 11.61 -10.55 8.00
CA ARG A 40 12.70 -11.45 7.59
C ARG A 40 13.95 -10.67 7.16
N THR A 41 13.78 -9.64 6.33
CA THR A 41 14.89 -8.77 5.91
C THR A 41 15.60 -8.13 7.12
N LEU A 42 14.86 -7.64 8.10
CA LEU A 42 15.44 -7.06 9.32
C LEU A 42 16.23 -8.09 10.12
N GLN A 43 15.73 -9.31 10.26
CA GLN A 43 16.46 -10.40 10.91
C GLN A 43 17.77 -10.73 10.18
N GLU A 44 17.74 -10.80 8.85
CA GLU A 44 18.94 -11.04 8.04
C GLU A 44 19.96 -9.91 8.19
N LYS A 45 19.52 -8.65 8.16
CA LYS A 45 20.40 -7.48 8.35
C LYS A 45 20.98 -7.43 9.76
N LYS A 46 20.20 -7.79 10.77
CA LYS A 46 20.67 -7.92 12.15
C LYS A 46 21.74 -8.99 12.26
N ALA A 47 21.54 -10.17 11.68
CA ALA A 47 22.55 -11.23 11.68
C ALA A 47 23.84 -10.81 10.95
N GLN A 48 23.73 -10.05 9.85
CA GLN A 48 24.89 -9.46 9.17
C GLN A 48 25.63 -8.45 10.06
N LEU A 49 24.89 -7.59 10.76
CA LEU A 49 25.45 -6.62 11.69
C LEU A 49 26.19 -7.31 12.84
N ASP A 50 25.58 -8.32 13.45
CA ASP A 50 26.16 -9.11 14.53
C ASP A 50 27.47 -9.78 14.09
N SER A 51 27.51 -10.31 12.86
CA SER A 51 28.72 -10.90 12.29
C SER A 51 29.83 -9.86 12.07
N VAL A 52 29.49 -8.65 11.63
CA VAL A 52 30.46 -7.57 11.43
C VAL A 52 30.98 -7.04 12.76
N GLU A 53 30.10 -6.85 13.75
CA GLU A 53 30.50 -6.41 15.10
C GLU A 53 31.36 -7.46 15.79
N LYS A 54 31.08 -8.75 15.61
CA LYS A 54 31.96 -9.82 16.12
C LYS A 54 33.35 -9.75 15.50
N ALA A 55 33.45 -9.53 14.19
CA ALA A 55 34.74 -9.39 13.51
C ALA A 55 35.49 -8.11 13.96
N LEU A 56 34.78 -7.00 14.15
CA LEU A 56 35.37 -5.78 14.72
C LEU A 56 35.82 -5.97 16.18
N ALA A 57 35.06 -6.72 16.98
CA ALA A 57 35.43 -7.04 18.36
C ALA A 57 36.72 -7.89 18.42
N ASP A 58 36.88 -8.85 17.50
CA ASP A 58 38.11 -9.63 17.36
C ASP A 58 39.32 -8.73 17.06
N LEU A 59 39.16 -7.76 16.14
CA LEU A 59 40.21 -6.77 15.84
C LEU A 59 40.56 -5.89 17.06
N ARG A 60 39.54 -5.48 17.83
CA ARG A 60 39.75 -4.71 19.07
C ARG A 60 40.50 -5.51 20.12
N GLN A 61 40.13 -6.78 20.32
CA GLN A 61 40.67 -7.61 21.39
C GLN A 61 42.05 -8.18 21.07
N ASN A 62 42.26 -8.67 19.84
CA ASN A 62 43.48 -9.40 19.48
C ASN A 62 44.55 -8.51 18.85
N TYR A 63 44.16 -7.38 18.25
CA TYR A 63 45.07 -6.48 17.54
C TYR A 63 45.09 -5.06 18.12
N GLU A 64 44.32 -4.78 19.17
CA GLU A 64 44.18 -3.46 19.79
C GLU A 64 43.75 -2.36 18.80
N LEU A 65 42.98 -2.74 17.77
CA LEU A 65 42.47 -1.82 16.75
C LEU A 65 41.07 -1.32 17.11
N ILE A 66 40.98 -0.03 17.46
CA ILE A 66 39.78 0.56 18.07
C ILE A 66 39.24 1.71 17.21
N ASP A 67 40.12 2.60 16.76
CA ASP A 67 39.80 3.74 15.90
C ASP A 67 40.89 3.90 14.85
N TYR A 68 40.55 3.59 13.60
CA TYR A 68 41.49 3.62 12.48
C TYR A 68 42.17 4.99 12.33
N GLU A 69 41.41 6.08 12.32
CA GLU A 69 41.95 7.41 12.00
C GLU A 69 42.76 7.97 13.16
N ALA A 70 42.26 7.83 14.39
CA ALA A 70 42.98 8.28 15.56
C ALA A 70 44.27 7.48 15.73
N GLN A 71 44.21 6.16 15.61
CA GLN A 71 45.38 5.29 15.79
C GLN A 71 46.41 5.48 14.69
N ALA A 72 46.02 5.69 13.43
CA ALA A 72 46.96 6.00 12.35
C ALA A 72 47.81 7.24 12.68
N ARG A 73 47.17 8.30 13.19
CA ARG A 73 47.86 9.54 13.58
C ARG A 73 48.76 9.34 14.77
N GLU A 74 48.29 8.67 15.84
CA GLU A 74 49.10 8.47 17.04
C GLU A 74 50.28 7.52 16.82
N ILE A 75 50.08 6.44 16.07
CA ILE A 75 51.16 5.50 15.71
C ILE A 75 52.23 6.25 14.91
N THR A 76 51.83 7.08 13.94
CA THR A 76 52.77 7.87 13.13
C THR A 76 53.55 8.87 14.00
N ARG A 77 52.86 9.61 14.89
CA ARG A 77 53.50 10.54 15.83
C ARG A 77 54.49 9.85 16.77
N GLY A 78 54.10 8.71 17.33
CA GLY A 78 54.95 7.91 18.22
C GLY A 78 56.17 7.37 17.49
N PHE A 79 55.99 6.88 16.27
CA PHE A 79 57.06 6.31 15.45
C PHE A 79 58.09 7.36 15.01
N LEU A 80 57.63 8.54 14.60
CA LEU A 80 58.50 9.66 14.22
C LEU A 80 59.03 10.45 15.44
N ARG A 81 58.58 10.11 16.65
CA ARG A 81 58.90 10.80 17.91
C ARG A 81 58.54 12.29 17.90
N THR A 82 57.54 12.67 17.12
CA THR A 82 57.03 14.05 16.98
C THR A 82 55.94 14.36 18.01
N VAL A 83 56.08 13.84 19.22
CA VAL A 83 55.18 14.12 20.34
C VAL A 83 55.59 15.41 21.02
N ASP A 84 54.63 16.28 21.31
CA ASP A 84 54.89 17.57 21.93
C ASP A 84 55.31 17.41 23.40
N GLY A 85 56.40 18.10 23.80
CA GLY A 85 56.89 18.16 25.19
C GLY A 85 58.26 17.51 25.44
N SER A 86 58.79 17.68 26.65
CA SER A 86 60.12 17.18 27.09
C SER A 86 60.25 15.65 27.19
N ASN A 87 59.19 14.91 26.85
CA ASN A 87 59.07 13.46 26.99
C ASN A 87 59.28 12.67 25.68
N SER A 88 59.75 13.29 24.59
CA SER A 88 60.08 12.60 23.33
C SER A 88 61.11 11.46 23.49
N THR A 89 61.89 11.49 24.58
CA THR A 89 62.86 10.47 24.96
C THR A 89 62.25 9.25 25.66
N ASN A 90 61.07 9.39 26.30
CA ASN A 90 60.41 8.36 27.14
C ASN A 90 59.31 7.55 26.43
N ILE A 91 59.20 7.64 25.10
CA ILE A 91 58.21 6.88 24.33
C ILE A 91 58.55 5.38 24.40
N ASN A 92 57.57 4.54 24.75
CA ASN A 92 57.72 3.09 24.67
C ASN A 92 57.71 2.63 23.20
N MET A 93 58.87 2.72 22.55
CA MET A 93 59.02 2.40 21.13
C MET A 93 58.64 0.94 20.80
N LYS A 94 58.79 0.02 21.77
CA LYS A 94 58.40 -1.38 21.59
C LYS A 94 56.89 -1.51 21.36
N ASP A 95 56.09 -0.81 22.16
CA ASP A 95 54.62 -0.82 22.01
C ASP A 95 54.20 -0.10 20.74
N VAL A 96 54.86 1.01 20.38
CA VAL A 96 54.61 1.72 19.11
C VAL A 96 54.86 0.82 17.92
N LEU A 97 55.97 0.08 17.89
CA LEU A 97 56.28 -0.86 16.81
C LEU A 97 55.28 -2.01 16.72
N ARG A 98 54.87 -2.57 17.86
CA ARG A 98 53.82 -3.61 17.93
C ARG A 98 52.48 -3.10 17.40
N LEU A 99 52.05 -1.91 17.84
CA LEU A 99 50.81 -1.29 17.36
C LEU A 99 50.89 -0.97 15.88
N LYS A 100 52.03 -0.47 15.40
CA LYS A 100 52.28 -0.22 13.98
C LYS A 100 52.14 -1.50 13.16
N GLU A 101 52.76 -2.59 13.59
CA GLU A 101 52.67 -3.89 12.91
C GLU A 101 51.24 -4.42 12.88
N ASN A 102 50.54 -4.41 14.02
CA ASN A 102 49.11 -4.79 14.08
C ASN A 102 48.26 -3.93 13.13
N PHE A 103 48.52 -2.62 13.11
CA PHE A 103 47.83 -1.67 12.26
C PHE A 103 48.09 -1.97 10.78
N GLU A 104 49.35 -2.08 10.35
CA GLU A 104 49.69 -2.38 8.94
C GLU A 104 49.07 -3.69 8.46
N ASN A 105 49.00 -4.70 9.32
CA ASN A 105 48.46 -6.01 8.98
C ASN A 105 46.93 -6.06 8.88
N LYS A 106 46.20 -5.24 9.67
CA LYS A 106 44.74 -5.40 9.87
C LYS A 106 43.91 -4.14 9.65
N ALA A 107 44.53 -2.96 9.51
CA ALA A 107 43.80 -1.71 9.41
C ALA A 107 42.92 -1.62 8.16
N GLY A 108 43.34 -2.20 7.03
CA GLY A 108 42.49 -2.30 5.83
C GLY A 108 41.20 -3.11 6.07
N GLN A 109 41.31 -4.23 6.80
CA GLN A 109 40.15 -5.05 7.19
C GLN A 109 39.22 -4.26 8.12
N MET A 110 39.78 -3.55 9.11
CA MET A 110 39.03 -2.70 10.02
C MET A 110 38.26 -1.60 9.28
N ALA A 111 38.88 -0.93 8.31
CA ALA A 111 38.26 0.14 7.53
C ALA A 111 37.05 -0.39 6.74
N ILE A 112 37.22 -1.53 6.06
CA ILE A 112 36.14 -2.18 5.30
C ILE A 112 34.98 -2.60 6.22
N LEU A 113 35.27 -3.23 7.36
CA LEU A 113 34.24 -3.67 8.30
C LEU A 113 33.50 -2.49 8.93
N THR A 114 34.20 -1.41 9.25
CA THR A 114 33.59 -0.19 9.81
C THR A 114 32.65 0.46 8.80
N GLN A 115 33.08 0.60 7.55
CA GLN A 115 32.23 1.10 6.47
C GLN A 115 31.01 0.19 6.28
N ARG A 116 31.24 -1.13 6.21
CA ARG A 116 30.17 -2.12 6.04
C ARG A 116 29.15 -2.08 7.16
N ARG A 117 29.59 -1.92 8.41
CA ARG A 117 28.71 -1.74 9.57
C ARG A 117 27.79 -0.54 9.37
N ASN A 118 28.36 0.61 9.00
CA ASN A 118 27.60 1.85 8.81
C ASN A 118 26.58 1.70 7.66
N ASP A 119 26.96 1.05 6.56
CA ASP A 119 26.05 0.75 5.45
C ASP A 119 24.90 -0.17 5.87
N ILE A 120 25.19 -1.22 6.65
CA ILE A 120 24.16 -2.12 7.18
C ILE A 120 23.21 -1.35 8.10
N LEU A 121 23.72 -0.52 9.02
CA LEU A 121 22.91 0.28 9.94
C LEU A 121 21.97 1.23 9.18
N ARG A 122 22.48 1.94 8.17
CA ARG A 122 21.65 2.82 7.33
C ARG A 122 20.52 2.05 6.66
N ILE A 123 20.84 0.94 6.00
CA ILE A 123 19.84 0.09 5.32
C ILE A 123 18.86 -0.52 6.32
N TYR A 124 19.33 -0.92 7.50
CA TYR A 124 18.49 -1.46 8.57
C TYR A 124 17.44 -0.43 8.99
N SER A 125 17.84 0.81 9.28
CA SER A 125 16.92 1.89 9.65
C SER A 125 15.92 2.23 8.53
N GLU A 126 16.34 2.17 7.27
CA GLU A 126 15.43 2.35 6.12
C GLU A 126 14.34 1.26 6.08
N PHE A 127 14.72 -0.02 6.28
CA PHE A 127 13.75 -1.12 6.31
C PHE A 127 12.89 -1.14 7.57
N GLU A 128 13.43 -0.72 8.71
CA GLU A 128 12.70 -0.61 9.98
C GLU A 128 11.56 0.39 9.86
N LEU A 129 11.81 1.55 9.24
CA LEU A 129 10.77 2.54 8.96
C LEU A 129 9.65 1.97 8.08
N VAL A 130 9.98 1.17 7.07
CA VAL A 130 8.99 0.53 6.19
C VAL A 130 8.21 -0.55 6.94
N TYR A 131 8.89 -1.33 7.78
CA TYR A 131 8.27 -2.33 8.63
C TYR A 131 7.26 -1.70 9.59
N ASP A 132 7.65 -0.65 10.32
CA ASP A 132 6.79 0.04 11.28
C ASP A 132 5.54 0.63 10.62
N ARG A 133 5.71 1.23 9.44
CA ARG A 133 4.58 1.72 8.63
C ARG A 133 3.66 0.58 8.19
N ALA A 134 4.21 -0.56 7.78
CA ALA A 134 3.42 -1.71 7.37
C ALA A 134 2.64 -2.33 8.54
N VAL A 135 3.24 -2.39 9.74
CA VAL A 135 2.56 -2.83 10.97
C VAL A 135 1.40 -1.88 11.28
N TYR A 136 1.67 -0.57 11.30
CA TYR A 136 0.63 0.44 11.48
C TYR A 136 -0.50 0.28 10.45
N ASP A 137 -0.16 0.08 9.17
CA ASP A 137 -1.12 -0.07 8.09
C ASP A 137 -1.93 -1.37 8.14
N ALA A 138 -1.39 -2.43 8.72
CA ALA A 138 -2.10 -3.68 8.96
C ALA A 138 -3.09 -3.57 10.14
N ASP A 139 -2.72 -2.83 11.19
CA ASP A 139 -3.54 -2.75 12.39
C ASP A 139 -4.64 -1.67 12.31
N LYS A 140 -4.40 -0.59 11.55
CA LYS A 140 -5.33 0.54 11.46
C LYS A 140 -6.75 0.14 11.04
N VAL A 141 -7.72 0.86 11.59
CA VAL A 141 -9.15 0.71 11.26
C VAL A 141 -9.61 1.96 10.55
N PHE A 142 -9.57 1.96 9.21
CA PHE A 142 -10.07 3.06 8.40
C PHE A 142 -11.42 2.75 7.75
N THR A 143 -12.16 3.83 7.49
CA THR A 143 -13.31 3.85 6.58
C THR A 143 -12.80 4.27 5.21
N PHE A 144 -13.13 3.49 4.19
CA PHE A 144 -12.65 3.65 2.82
C PHE A 144 -13.66 4.35 1.90
N THR A 145 -14.91 4.46 2.35
CA THR A 145 -15.95 5.22 1.65
C THR A 145 -16.20 6.55 2.34
N ASN A 146 -16.25 7.63 1.57
CA ASN A 146 -16.78 8.91 2.05
C ASN A 146 -18.17 9.10 1.46
N VAL A 147 -19.21 8.99 2.29
CA VAL A 147 -20.61 9.12 1.84
C VAL A 147 -20.99 10.59 1.81
N VAL A 148 -21.00 11.19 0.62
CA VAL A 148 -21.37 12.61 0.42
C VAL A 148 -22.87 12.81 0.60
N THR A 149 -23.66 11.90 0.03
CA THR A 149 -25.12 11.87 0.16
C THR A 149 -25.54 10.47 0.63
N PRO A 150 -26.15 10.35 1.82
CA PRO A 150 -26.58 9.04 2.32
C PRO A 150 -27.76 8.50 1.50
N PRO A 151 -27.89 7.16 1.39
CA PRO A 151 -29.06 6.53 0.79
C PRO A 151 -30.35 6.94 1.54
N VAL A 152 -31.37 7.35 0.80
CA VAL A 152 -32.69 7.74 1.34
C VAL A 152 -33.77 6.77 0.90
N ILE A 153 -34.85 6.68 1.69
CA ILE A 153 -36.06 5.95 1.29
C ILE A 153 -36.67 6.67 0.08
N ALA A 154 -37.04 5.93 -0.96
CA ALA A 154 -37.70 6.51 -2.12
C ALA A 154 -39.15 6.90 -1.82
N ASP A 155 -39.47 8.19 -1.90
CA ASP A 155 -40.83 8.71 -1.67
C ASP A 155 -41.85 8.24 -2.70
N LYS A 156 -41.40 7.92 -3.92
CA LYS A 156 -42.26 7.51 -5.03
C LYS A 156 -41.71 6.29 -5.73
N LYS A 157 -42.60 5.32 -6.00
CA LYS A 157 -42.26 4.13 -6.77
C LYS A 157 -41.72 4.51 -8.15
N SER A 158 -40.54 3.99 -8.49
CA SER A 158 -39.87 4.29 -9.76
C SER A 158 -40.56 3.67 -10.97
N SER A 159 -41.21 2.51 -10.81
CA SER A 159 -41.97 1.83 -11.88
C SER A 159 -43.07 0.93 -11.29
N PRO A 160 -44.24 0.81 -11.93
CA PRO A 160 -44.62 1.50 -13.15
C PRO A 160 -45.18 2.89 -12.90
N VAL A 161 -44.93 3.80 -13.85
CA VAL A 161 -45.48 5.16 -13.82
C VAL A 161 -46.95 5.09 -14.23
N ARG A 162 -47.86 5.19 -13.23
CA ARG A 162 -49.30 4.94 -13.41
C ARG A 162 -49.93 5.73 -14.57
N TRP A 163 -49.64 7.02 -14.67
CA TRP A 163 -50.20 7.87 -15.73
C TRP A 163 -49.70 7.48 -17.12
N LEU A 164 -48.46 6.98 -17.22
CA LEU A 164 -47.86 6.60 -18.50
C LEU A 164 -48.51 5.33 -19.04
N ILE A 165 -48.83 4.36 -18.18
CA ILE A 165 -49.58 3.17 -18.58
C ILE A 165 -50.95 3.59 -19.11
N VAL A 166 -51.66 4.46 -18.39
CA VAL A 166 -52.99 4.94 -18.81
C VAL A 166 -52.91 5.66 -20.16
N LEU A 167 -51.92 6.54 -20.36
CA LEU A 167 -51.71 7.22 -21.63
C LEU A 167 -51.50 6.23 -22.78
N TYR A 168 -50.66 5.21 -22.57
CA TYR A 168 -50.41 4.19 -23.59
C TYR A 168 -51.67 3.36 -23.88
N SER A 169 -52.44 3.00 -22.85
CA SER A 169 -53.71 2.30 -23.00
C SER A 169 -54.74 3.12 -23.79
N VAL A 170 -54.85 4.43 -23.52
CA VAL A 170 -55.77 5.33 -24.24
C VAL A 170 -55.32 5.52 -25.69
N ALA A 171 -54.03 5.73 -25.93
CA ALA A 171 -53.49 5.87 -27.29
C ALA A 171 -53.70 4.58 -28.11
N ALA A 172 -53.45 3.42 -27.50
CA ALA A 172 -53.70 2.12 -28.13
C ALA A 172 -55.20 1.93 -28.42
N ALA A 173 -56.08 2.22 -27.46
CA ALA A 173 -57.54 2.10 -27.65
C ALA A 173 -58.06 3.02 -28.77
N LEU A 174 -57.58 4.27 -28.83
CA LEU A 174 -57.94 5.22 -29.88
C LEU A 174 -57.45 4.75 -31.26
N PHE A 175 -56.20 4.28 -31.35
CA PHE A 175 -55.65 3.70 -32.57
C PHE A 175 -56.46 2.50 -33.05
N PHE A 176 -56.76 1.54 -32.17
CA PHE A 176 -57.57 0.37 -32.50
C PHE A 176 -58.99 0.76 -32.90
N SER A 177 -59.60 1.76 -32.25
CA SER A 177 -60.92 2.26 -32.62
C SER A 177 -60.95 2.80 -34.05
N ILE A 178 -59.96 3.62 -34.44
CA ILE A 178 -59.85 4.16 -35.80
C ILE A 178 -59.71 3.03 -36.83
N VAL A 179 -58.83 2.05 -36.55
CA VAL A 179 -58.61 0.90 -37.43
C VAL A 179 -59.90 0.08 -37.60
N VAL A 180 -60.60 -0.22 -36.51
CA VAL A 180 -61.85 -1.00 -36.54
C VAL A 180 -62.93 -0.26 -37.32
N ILE A 181 -63.13 1.03 -37.05
CA ILE A 181 -64.11 1.86 -37.79
C ILE A 181 -63.77 1.86 -39.29
N SER A 182 -62.51 2.09 -39.65
CA SER A 182 -62.07 2.11 -41.05
C SER A 182 -62.34 0.77 -41.77
N VAL A 183 -62.11 -0.36 -41.10
CA VAL A 183 -62.40 -1.69 -41.67
C VAL A 183 -63.91 -1.90 -41.85
N ILE A 184 -64.73 -1.51 -40.88
CA ILE A 184 -66.20 -1.64 -40.95
C ILE A 184 -66.75 -0.77 -42.09
N GLU A 185 -66.31 0.48 -42.17
CA GLU A 185 -66.76 1.43 -43.19
C GLU A 185 -66.32 1.02 -44.60
N ASN A 186 -65.06 0.55 -44.76
CA ASN A 186 -64.60 0.01 -46.05
C ASN A 186 -65.42 -1.21 -46.48
N LYS A 187 -65.79 -2.11 -45.56
CA LYS A 187 -66.67 -3.24 -45.88
C LYS A 187 -68.05 -2.76 -46.32
N ARG A 188 -68.63 -1.78 -45.63
CA ARG A 188 -69.93 -1.19 -45.96
C ARG A 188 -69.93 -0.51 -47.34
N ILE A 189 -68.94 0.35 -47.62
CA ILE A 189 -68.81 1.03 -48.92
C ILE A 189 -68.69 0.02 -50.07
N ASN A 190 -67.89 -1.03 -49.89
CA ASN A 190 -67.76 -2.07 -50.91
C ASN A 190 -69.04 -2.89 -51.12
N GLN A 191 -69.92 -3.00 -50.12
CA GLN A 191 -71.24 -3.61 -50.27
C GLN A 191 -72.18 -2.67 -51.04
N GLU A 192 -72.27 -1.40 -50.63
CA GLU A 192 -73.11 -0.38 -51.31
C GLU A 192 -72.70 -0.21 -52.79
N MET A 193 -71.40 -0.23 -53.11
CA MET A 193 -70.90 -0.22 -54.48
C MET A 193 -71.29 -1.46 -55.30
N LYS A 194 -71.30 -2.65 -54.68
CA LYS A 194 -71.76 -3.88 -55.36
C LYS A 194 -73.25 -3.83 -55.64
N ASP A 195 -74.04 -3.29 -54.72
CA ASP A 195 -75.48 -3.16 -54.88
C ASP A 195 -75.82 -2.18 -56.01
N LEU A 196 -75.05 -1.09 -56.17
CA LEU A 196 -75.21 -0.14 -57.28
C LEU A 196 -74.77 -0.68 -58.65
N ILE A 197 -73.82 -1.62 -58.70
CA ILE A 197 -73.38 -2.26 -59.95
C ILE A 197 -74.35 -3.36 -60.39
N ASN A 198 -75.10 -3.96 -59.46
CA ASN A 198 -76.06 -5.04 -59.71
C ASN A 198 -77.51 -4.55 -59.87
N ALA A 199 -77.75 -3.24 -59.81
CA ALA A 199 -79.04 -2.59 -60.05
C ALA A 199 -79.12 -2.03 -61.48
#